data_AF-A0A409WWY4-F1
#
_entry.id   AF-A0A409WWY4-F1
#
_cell.length_a   1.000
_cell.length_b   1.000
_cell.length_c   1.000
_cell.angle_alpha   90.00
_cell.angle_beta   90.00
_cell.angle_gamma   90.00
#
_symmetry.space_group_name_H-M   'P 1'
#
loop_
_entity.id
_entity.type
_entity.pdbx_description
1 polymer ?
#
loop_
_entity_poly.entity_id
_entity_poly.type
_entity_poly.pdbx_seq_one_letter_code
_entity_poly.pdbx_strand_id
1 'polypeptide(L)'
;MESSSSQSDFQHVTVTGTVDIKLADLDECYPEDKPTQTLLNELSMFGPTGAGKSTFIEQFSSSHSLHISKNSLESVTQTIVLYEILNITIGGRTVLLLDTPGFSDTKISEDYVLGEVNHYLDISMLSAAPTQMLFFERITDTRKAGSSRRVIKMFKIFTDSFSQRDITIVTSMWNQLVSEEKGMRRLQQLETEFWPEIIQQGAKTAKFECTLQSALAVLDSGVERIMNGGPISRGNFAVTRAYDKTYSELIDLSLGGRIESLHLQLKMIEDNLGIEEIRSDEMMRAQLEKEREEALMLIRKFGRQLEAYVKAATQAGLGNPVPVKREEDWGDDEEEERQPECLRNTPDELQQEEVVHHHAPTVIVAASKVNGPRGAFIGKLRLVSKNIYRSARRWLKFERNS
;
A
#
# COMPACT_ATOMS: atom_id res chain seq x y z
N MET A 1 48.76 16.17 19.06
CA MET A 1 48.30 14.80 18.79
C MET A 1 47.49 14.37 19.99
N GLU A 2 46.20 14.63 19.96
CA GLU A 2 45.24 13.99 20.86
C GLU A 2 44.10 13.52 19.96
N SER A 3 44.12 12.22 19.67
CA SER A 3 43.03 11.52 19.01
C SER A 3 41.89 11.38 20.01
N SER A 4 40.96 12.32 19.99
CA SER A 4 39.67 12.15 20.67
C SER A 4 38.86 11.13 19.87
N SER A 5 38.97 9.85 20.25
CA SER A 5 38.01 8.83 19.86
C SER A 5 36.67 9.17 20.50
N SER A 6 35.82 9.92 19.79
CA SER A 6 34.42 10.10 20.15
C SER A 6 33.76 8.72 20.11
N GLN A 7 33.48 8.16 21.29
CA GLN A 7 32.62 7.02 21.46
C GLN A 7 31.28 7.33 20.76
N SER A 8 30.83 6.50 19.84
CA SER A 8 29.61 6.76 19.06
C SER A 8 28.37 6.72 19.96
N ASP A 9 27.49 7.72 19.85
CA ASP A 9 26.19 7.79 20.54
C ASP A 9 25.20 6.67 20.14
N PHE A 10 25.60 5.79 19.22
CA PHE A 10 24.78 4.73 18.63
C PHE A 10 25.38 3.35 18.91
N GLN A 11 24.53 2.34 19.07
CA GLN A 11 24.92 1.02 19.54
C GLN A 11 25.54 0.15 18.42
N HIS A 12 25.06 0.33 17.19
CA HIS A 12 25.34 -0.52 16.04
C HIS A 12 25.88 0.26 14.84
N VAL A 13 25.59 1.56 14.76
CA VAL A 13 26.09 2.47 13.73
C VAL A 13 27.48 2.99 14.06
N THR A 14 28.41 2.88 13.11
CA THR A 14 29.76 3.45 13.18
C THR A 14 29.97 4.44 12.04
N VAL A 15 30.36 5.67 12.38
CA VAL A 15 30.75 6.71 11.42
C VAL A 15 32.27 6.76 11.33
N THR A 16 32.83 6.55 10.14
CA THR A 16 34.29 6.41 9.93
C THR A 16 34.94 7.64 9.31
N GLY A 17 34.15 8.65 8.93
CA GLY A 17 34.63 9.86 8.26
C GLY A 17 33.48 10.83 7.95
N THR A 18 33.71 11.75 7.02
CA THR A 18 32.66 12.66 6.55
C THR A 18 31.57 11.86 5.86
N VAL A 19 30.37 11.87 6.43
CA VAL A 19 29.20 11.19 5.85
C VAL A 19 28.87 11.80 4.49
N ASP A 20 28.68 10.93 3.51
CA ASP A 20 28.14 11.31 2.21
C ASP A 20 27.27 10.19 1.64
N ILE A 21 26.63 10.42 0.51
CA ILE A 21 25.80 9.41 -0.14
C ILE A 21 25.94 9.51 -1.67
N LYS A 22 25.99 8.36 -2.34
CA LYS A 22 26.05 8.28 -3.80
C LYS A 22 24.99 7.34 -4.34
N LEU A 23 24.64 7.50 -5.61
CA LEU A 23 23.91 6.48 -6.34
C LEU A 23 24.76 5.21 -6.39
N ALA A 24 24.11 4.08 -6.17
CA ALA A 24 24.74 2.77 -6.23
C ALA A 24 24.23 2.02 -7.46
N ASP A 25 25.15 1.34 -8.12
CA ASP A 25 24.82 0.39 -9.17
C ASP A 25 24.68 -1.01 -8.56
N LEU A 26 23.60 -1.70 -8.93
CA LEU A 26 23.32 -3.06 -8.47
C LEU A 26 24.45 -4.02 -8.86
N ASP A 27 24.99 -3.90 -10.07
CA ASP A 27 26.03 -4.80 -10.58
C ASP A 27 27.37 -4.55 -9.87
N GLU A 28 27.63 -3.31 -9.44
CA GLU A 28 28.80 -2.95 -8.62
C GLU A 28 28.66 -3.46 -7.18
N CYS A 29 27.45 -3.40 -6.61
CA CYS A 29 27.17 -3.90 -5.27
C CYS A 29 27.20 -5.44 -5.21
N TYR A 30 26.84 -6.11 -6.31
CA TYR A 30 26.69 -7.56 -6.41
C TYR A 30 27.46 -8.15 -7.61
N PRO A 31 28.81 -8.08 -7.62
CA PRO A 31 29.58 -8.61 -8.74
C PRO A 31 29.43 -10.13 -8.83
N GLU A 32 28.98 -10.64 -9.99
CA GLU A 32 28.76 -12.08 -10.25
C GLU A 32 29.99 -12.93 -9.92
N ASP A 33 31.19 -12.38 -10.15
CA ASP A 33 32.47 -13.08 -10.00
C ASP A 33 32.95 -13.17 -8.54
N LYS A 34 32.39 -12.36 -7.64
CA LYS A 34 32.84 -12.21 -6.23
C LYS A 34 31.68 -11.87 -5.28
N PRO A 35 30.68 -12.75 -5.14
CA PRO A 35 29.43 -12.45 -4.42
C PRO A 35 29.58 -12.20 -2.90
N THR A 36 30.78 -12.35 -2.32
CA THR A 36 31.02 -12.37 -0.86
C THR A 36 31.99 -11.30 -0.33
N GLN A 37 32.52 -10.40 -1.16
CA GLN A 37 33.55 -9.45 -0.67
C GLN A 37 33.01 -8.22 0.07
N THR A 38 31.74 -7.84 -0.12
CA THR A 38 31.13 -6.70 0.57
C THR A 38 30.01 -7.18 1.47
N LEU A 39 30.18 -7.02 2.79
CA LEU A 39 29.08 -7.23 3.72
C LEU A 39 28.16 -6.02 3.64
N LEU A 40 26.92 -6.23 3.19
CA LEU A 40 25.92 -5.19 2.99
C LEU A 40 24.81 -5.30 4.04
N ASN A 41 24.21 -4.16 4.36
CA ASN A 41 22.91 -4.04 5.02
C ASN A 41 21.99 -3.25 4.09
N GLU A 42 20.90 -3.87 3.66
CA GLU A 42 19.92 -3.22 2.79
C GLU A 42 18.76 -2.66 3.62
N LEU A 43 18.37 -1.42 3.36
CA LEU A 43 17.24 -0.77 4.02
C LEU A 43 16.23 -0.32 2.96
N SER A 44 15.07 -0.98 2.97
CA SER A 44 13.97 -0.65 2.06
C SER A 44 13.04 0.37 2.70
N MET A 45 12.90 1.53 2.07
CA MET A 45 12.04 2.60 2.57
C MET A 45 10.65 2.53 1.95
N PHE A 46 9.62 2.53 2.78
CA PHE A 46 8.21 2.49 2.41
C PHE A 46 7.48 3.68 3.02
N GLY A 47 6.27 3.96 2.54
CA GLY A 47 5.41 5.00 3.10
C GLY A 47 4.81 5.91 2.03
N PRO A 48 3.78 6.69 2.37
CA PRO A 48 3.08 7.52 1.40
C PRO A 48 3.97 8.58 0.76
N THR A 49 3.54 9.11 -0.39
CA THR A 49 4.17 10.29 -1.00
C THR A 49 4.17 11.45 -0.01
N GLY A 50 5.31 12.14 0.10
CA GLY A 50 5.51 13.22 1.06
C GLY A 50 5.79 12.77 2.51
N ALA A 51 5.99 11.47 2.78
CA ALA A 51 6.31 10.99 4.13
C ALA A 51 7.74 11.27 4.61
N GLY A 52 8.59 11.87 3.77
CA GLY A 52 9.97 12.24 4.14
C GLY A 52 11.07 11.23 3.78
N LYS A 53 10.78 10.23 2.93
CA LYS A 53 11.78 9.25 2.43
C LYS A 53 12.97 9.94 1.75
N SER A 54 12.71 10.83 0.80
CA SER A 54 13.76 11.58 0.10
C SER A 54 14.52 12.54 1.03
N THR A 55 13.80 13.19 1.96
CA THR A 55 14.43 14.06 2.98
C THR A 55 15.36 13.27 3.91
N PHE A 56 15.03 12.00 4.19
CA PHE A 56 15.89 11.08 4.96
C PHE A 56 17.19 10.78 4.22
N ILE A 57 17.13 10.45 2.93
CA ILE A 57 18.32 10.25 2.08
C ILE A 57 19.20 11.49 2.08
N GLU A 58 18.61 12.67 1.93
CA GLU A 58 19.34 13.94 1.86
C GLU A 58 20.10 14.29 3.14
N GLN A 59 19.70 13.74 4.30
CA GLN A 59 20.46 13.95 5.54
C GLN A 59 21.87 13.36 5.48
N PHE A 60 22.09 12.39 4.60
CA PHE A 60 23.39 11.78 4.41
C PHE A 60 24.24 12.48 3.34
N SER A 61 23.71 13.46 2.62
CA SER A 61 24.47 14.17 1.57
C SER A 61 25.28 15.32 2.16
N SER A 62 26.60 15.30 1.95
CA SER A 62 27.51 16.35 2.45
C SER A 62 27.22 17.72 1.81
N SER A 63 26.80 17.71 0.53
CA SER A 63 26.55 18.90 -0.29
C SER A 63 25.09 19.37 -0.30
N HIS A 64 24.15 18.60 0.27
CA HIS A 64 22.70 18.79 0.15
C HIS A 64 22.21 18.96 -1.31
N SER A 65 23.02 18.56 -2.30
CA SER A 65 22.84 18.93 -3.70
C SER A 65 22.04 17.92 -4.51
N LEU A 66 21.63 16.81 -3.89
CA LEU A 66 20.90 15.75 -4.61
C LEU A 66 19.51 16.22 -5.05
N HIS A 67 18.96 17.30 -4.45
CA HIS A 67 17.67 17.91 -4.79
C HIS A 67 16.58 16.85 -5.07
N ILE A 68 16.52 15.81 -4.25
CA ILE A 68 15.59 14.69 -4.38
C ILE A 68 14.25 15.12 -3.78
N SER A 69 14.28 15.90 -2.69
CA SER A 69 13.12 16.53 -2.06
C SER A 69 12.71 17.83 -2.78
N LYS A 70 12.41 17.76 -4.07
CA LYS A 70 11.71 18.90 -4.70
C LYS A 70 10.30 18.97 -4.14
N ASN A 71 9.87 20.17 -3.75
CA ASN A 71 8.49 20.49 -3.33
C ASN A 71 7.48 20.40 -4.50
N SER A 72 7.59 19.40 -5.38
CA SER A 72 6.62 19.15 -6.44
C SER A 72 5.42 18.39 -5.88
N LEU A 73 4.22 18.76 -6.32
CA LEU A 73 2.99 18.05 -5.99
C LEU A 73 2.95 16.63 -6.61
N GLU A 74 3.76 16.37 -7.63
CA GLU A 74 3.95 15.04 -8.21
C GLU A 74 5.10 14.30 -7.51
N SER A 75 4.91 12.98 -7.28
CA SER A 75 5.96 12.10 -6.72
C SER A 75 7.20 12.12 -7.61
N VAL A 76 8.33 12.54 -7.05
CA VAL A 76 9.63 12.63 -7.74
C VAL A 76 10.16 11.24 -8.08
N THR A 77 10.00 10.27 -7.18
CA THR A 77 10.48 8.88 -7.36
C THR A 77 9.43 8.06 -8.10
N GLN A 78 9.76 7.61 -9.33
CA GLN A 78 8.88 6.79 -10.20
C GLN A 78 9.35 5.34 -10.33
N THR A 79 10.60 5.04 -9.97
CA THR A 79 11.23 3.72 -9.96
C THR A 79 12.02 3.52 -8.67
N ILE A 80 12.39 2.27 -8.34
CA ILE A 80 13.31 2.03 -7.22
C ILE A 80 14.68 2.61 -7.56
N VAL A 81 15.31 3.27 -6.61
CA VAL A 81 16.67 3.82 -6.74
C VAL A 81 17.51 3.38 -5.56
N LEU A 82 18.72 2.91 -5.84
CA LEU A 82 19.66 2.43 -4.83
C LEU A 82 20.69 3.51 -4.50
N TYR A 83 20.96 3.70 -3.21
CA TYR A 83 21.98 4.61 -2.72
C TYR A 83 22.93 3.90 -1.76
N GLU A 84 24.22 4.18 -1.85
CA GLU A 84 25.22 3.75 -0.86
C GLU A 84 25.55 4.92 0.06
N ILE A 85 25.41 4.71 1.36
CA ILE A 85 25.85 5.67 2.37
C ILE A 85 27.34 5.47 2.64
N LEU A 86 28.13 6.50 2.36
CA LEU A 86 29.56 6.51 2.52
C LEU A 86 29.96 6.85 3.96
N ASN A 87 31.02 6.21 4.43
CA ASN A 87 31.60 6.42 5.76
C ASN A 87 30.64 6.12 6.93
N ILE A 88 29.61 5.32 6.68
CA ILE A 88 28.70 4.77 7.68
C ILE A 88 28.67 3.26 7.51
N THR A 89 28.79 2.54 8.63
CA THR A 89 28.58 1.10 8.67
C THR A 89 27.62 0.74 9.80
N ILE A 90 26.85 -0.33 9.61
CA ILE A 90 26.05 -0.95 10.68
C ILE A 90 26.65 -2.33 10.93
N GLY A 91 27.24 -2.53 12.12
CA GLY A 91 27.94 -3.78 12.43
C GLY A 91 29.09 -4.11 11.49
N GLY A 92 29.80 -3.09 11.01
CA GLY A 92 30.91 -3.25 10.06
C GLY A 92 30.49 -3.55 8.63
N ARG A 93 29.20 -3.45 8.30
CA ARG A 93 28.66 -3.64 6.95
C ARG A 93 28.27 -2.32 6.31
N THR A 94 28.51 -2.18 5.01
CA THR A 94 28.11 -1.00 4.22
C THR A 94 26.59 -0.91 4.15
N VAL A 95 26.08 0.32 4.18
CA VAL A 95 24.64 0.60 4.22
C VAL A 95 24.13 0.98 2.84
N LEU A 96 23.13 0.24 2.35
CA LEU A 96 22.41 0.54 1.11
C LEU A 96 20.98 0.97 1.44
N LEU A 97 20.54 2.09 0.87
CA LEU A 97 19.17 2.57 0.94
C LEU A 97 18.46 2.30 -0.38
N LEU A 98 17.36 1.57 -0.34
CA LEU A 98 16.42 1.48 -1.45
C LEU A 98 15.36 2.56 -1.27
N ASP A 99 15.44 3.61 -2.09
CA ASP A 99 14.33 4.54 -2.27
C ASP A 99 13.24 3.90 -3.11
N THR A 100 12.00 4.02 -2.67
CA THR A 100 10.85 3.46 -3.38
C THR A 100 9.84 4.56 -3.70
N PRO A 101 9.09 4.44 -4.81
CA PRO A 101 7.96 5.33 -5.07
C PRO A 101 7.00 5.37 -3.88
N GLY A 102 6.43 6.55 -3.60
CA GLY A 102 5.50 6.71 -2.50
C GLY A 102 4.20 5.94 -2.71
N PHE A 103 3.65 5.39 -1.63
CA PHE A 103 2.27 4.90 -1.64
C PHE A 103 1.28 6.04 -1.82
N SER A 104 0.05 5.72 -2.26
CA SER A 104 -1.00 6.70 -2.58
C SER A 104 -0.60 7.70 -3.68
N ASP A 105 0.31 7.30 -4.57
CA ASP A 105 0.63 8.04 -5.79
C ASP A 105 -0.50 7.92 -6.82
N THR A 106 -0.73 8.97 -7.63
CA THR A 106 -1.82 9.01 -8.61
C THR A 106 -1.56 8.17 -9.86
N LYS A 107 -0.29 7.90 -10.19
CA LYS A 107 0.17 7.18 -11.38
C LYS A 107 0.74 5.79 -11.07
N ILE A 108 1.11 5.54 -9.81
CA ILE A 108 1.70 4.29 -9.34
C ILE A 108 0.78 3.62 -8.32
N SER A 109 0.59 2.30 -8.44
CA SER A 109 -0.22 1.51 -7.50
C SER A 109 0.63 0.94 -6.37
N GLU A 110 0.04 0.79 -5.19
CA GLU A 110 0.71 0.17 -4.03
C GLU A 110 1.21 -1.24 -4.36
N ASP A 111 0.41 -1.99 -5.11
CA ASP A 111 0.72 -3.35 -5.54
C ASP A 111 1.95 -3.42 -6.46
N TYR A 112 2.11 -2.43 -7.35
CA TYR A 112 3.31 -2.31 -8.15
C TYR A 112 4.53 -2.03 -7.26
N VAL A 113 4.45 -1.06 -6.34
CA VAL A 113 5.57 -0.74 -5.44
C VAL A 113 5.99 -1.97 -4.62
N LEU A 114 5.04 -2.67 -4.00
CA LEU A 114 5.33 -3.89 -3.22
C LEU A 114 5.91 -5.01 -4.09
N GLY A 115 5.40 -5.17 -5.32
CA GLY A 115 5.90 -6.15 -6.30
C GLY A 115 7.33 -5.87 -6.73
N GLU A 116 7.66 -4.62 -7.06
CA GLU A 116 9.00 -4.21 -7.48
C GLU A 116 10.01 -4.37 -6.34
N VAL A 117 9.65 -4.00 -5.11
CA VAL A 117 10.54 -4.21 -3.97
C VAL A 117 10.73 -5.70 -3.70
N ASN A 118 9.68 -6.52 -3.80
CA ASN A 118 9.85 -7.96 -3.68
C ASN A 118 10.80 -8.52 -4.75
N HIS A 119 10.64 -8.08 -6.00
CA HIS A 119 11.48 -8.52 -7.10
C HIS A 119 12.95 -8.11 -6.89
N TYR A 120 13.19 -6.85 -6.49
CA TYR A 120 14.53 -6.38 -6.14
C TYR A 120 15.15 -7.25 -5.05
N LEU A 121 14.40 -7.50 -3.96
CA LEU A 121 14.93 -8.28 -2.84
C LEU A 121 15.20 -9.75 -3.25
N ASP A 122 14.46 -10.30 -4.21
CA ASP A 122 14.72 -11.66 -4.75
C ASP A 122 16.07 -11.72 -5.47
N ILE A 123 16.44 -10.65 -6.18
CA ILE A 123 17.74 -10.50 -6.83
C ILE A 123 18.82 -10.30 -5.76
N SER A 124 18.62 -9.40 -4.80
CA SER A 124 19.62 -9.09 -3.78
C SER A 124 19.88 -10.27 -2.84
N MET A 125 18.90 -11.14 -2.58
CA MET A 125 19.11 -12.33 -1.73
C MET A 125 20.16 -13.31 -2.26
N LEU A 126 20.50 -13.27 -3.55
CA LEU A 126 21.66 -14.00 -4.07
C LEU A 126 22.97 -13.65 -3.33
N SER A 127 23.01 -12.48 -2.66
CA SER A 127 24.13 -12.00 -1.88
C SER A 127 24.05 -12.27 -0.37
N ALA A 128 22.97 -12.90 0.12
CA ALA A 128 22.70 -13.08 1.55
C ALA A 128 22.76 -11.79 2.41
N ALA A 129 22.39 -10.64 1.83
CA ALA A 129 22.32 -9.39 2.58
C ALA A 129 21.08 -9.37 3.49
N PRO A 130 21.21 -9.02 4.79
CA PRO A 130 20.08 -8.76 5.65
C PRO A 130 19.35 -7.48 5.21
N THR A 131 18.03 -7.55 5.19
CA THR A 131 17.16 -6.44 4.82
C THR A 131 16.39 -5.92 6.03
N GLN A 132 16.50 -4.62 6.30
CA GLN A 132 15.62 -3.88 7.20
C GLN A 132 14.56 -3.13 6.40
N MET A 133 13.36 -2.97 6.96
CA MET A 133 12.26 -2.24 6.34
C MET A 133 11.92 -1.00 7.17
N LEU A 134 11.97 0.17 6.55
CA LEU A 134 11.62 1.44 7.15
C LEU A 134 10.27 1.91 6.62
N PHE A 135 9.22 1.92 7.43
CA PHE A 135 7.92 2.47 7.03
C PHE A 135 7.77 3.90 7.55
N PHE A 136 7.82 4.88 6.64
CA PHE A 136 7.70 6.30 6.97
C PHE A 136 6.25 6.74 7.13
N GLU A 137 5.99 7.47 8.20
CA GLU A 137 4.69 7.99 8.58
C GLU A 137 4.78 9.44 9.04
N ARG A 138 3.90 10.31 8.55
CA ARG A 138 3.90 11.72 8.99
C ARG A 138 3.19 11.84 10.33
N ILE A 139 3.85 12.44 11.32
CA ILE A 139 3.25 12.70 12.63
C ILE A 139 2.23 13.87 12.59
N THR A 140 2.27 14.67 11.53
CA THR A 140 1.40 15.83 11.34
C THR A 140 -0.03 15.45 10.94
N ASP A 141 -0.25 14.23 10.42
CA ASP A 141 -1.55 13.76 10.00
C ASP A 141 -2.51 13.64 11.19
N THR A 142 -3.55 14.48 11.21
CA THR A 142 -4.54 14.53 12.30
C THR A 142 -5.61 13.45 12.17
N ARG A 143 -5.77 12.90 10.97
CA ARG A 143 -6.74 11.85 10.64
C ARG A 143 -6.12 10.87 9.66
N LYS A 144 -6.35 9.59 9.91
CA LYS A 144 -5.94 8.50 9.01
C LYS A 144 -7.02 8.25 7.97
N ALA A 145 -6.81 8.75 6.75
CA ALA A 145 -7.69 8.52 5.62
C ALA A 145 -7.87 7.02 5.32
N GLY A 146 -9.00 6.65 4.71
CA GLY A 146 -9.28 5.26 4.33
C GLY A 146 -8.23 4.66 3.41
N SER A 147 -7.65 5.47 2.50
CA SER A 147 -6.52 5.07 1.65
C SER A 147 -5.28 4.71 2.47
N SER A 148 -4.86 5.57 3.42
CA SER A 148 -3.73 5.31 4.31
C SER A 148 -3.92 4.01 5.11
N ARG A 149 -5.14 3.77 5.63
CA ARG A 149 -5.46 2.50 6.32
C ARG A 149 -5.32 1.28 5.42
N ARG A 150 -5.70 1.38 4.14
CA ARG A 150 -5.52 0.29 3.16
C ARG A 150 -4.04 0.03 2.87
N VAL A 151 -3.25 1.08 2.67
CA VAL A 151 -1.79 0.99 2.47
C VAL A 151 -1.13 0.28 3.65
N ILE A 152 -1.45 0.67 4.89
CA ILE A 152 -0.93 0.01 6.09
C ILE A 152 -1.28 -1.48 6.09
N LYS A 153 -2.53 -1.85 5.78
CA LYS A 153 -2.94 -3.26 5.70
C LYS A 153 -2.20 -4.04 4.61
N MET A 154 -2.03 -3.46 3.42
CA MET A 154 -1.24 -4.09 2.35
C MET A 154 0.21 -4.29 2.77
N PHE A 155 0.81 -3.28 3.41
CA PHE A 155 2.17 -3.39 3.94
C PHE A 155 2.28 -4.45 5.02
N LYS A 156 1.33 -4.54 5.97
CA LYS A 156 1.30 -5.61 6.98
C LYS A 156 1.34 -7.00 6.34
N ILE A 157 0.48 -7.26 5.35
CA ILE A 157 0.44 -8.54 4.62
C ILE A 157 1.77 -8.80 3.87
N PHE A 158 2.33 -7.76 3.26
CA PHE A 158 3.66 -7.87 2.64
C PHE A 158 4.72 -8.28 3.67
N THR A 159 4.72 -7.62 4.83
CA THR A 159 5.67 -7.86 5.91
C THR A 159 5.43 -9.16 6.69
N ASP A 160 4.28 -9.81 6.59
CA ASP A 160 4.04 -11.13 7.20
C ASP A 160 5.01 -12.19 6.67
N SER A 161 5.56 -11.96 5.48
CA SER A 161 6.61 -12.79 4.89
C SER A 161 8.00 -12.48 5.47
N PHE A 162 8.15 -11.56 6.44
CA PHE A 162 9.44 -11.10 6.95
C PHE A 162 9.49 -11.15 8.48
N SER A 163 10.69 -11.04 9.07
CA SER A 163 10.79 -10.90 10.52
C SER A 163 10.31 -9.50 10.94
N GLN A 164 9.34 -9.43 11.85
CA GLN A 164 8.85 -8.14 12.35
C GLN A 164 9.94 -7.35 13.08
N ARG A 165 10.97 -8.01 13.59
CA ARG A 165 12.14 -7.38 14.24
C ARG A 165 13.00 -6.56 13.27
N ASP A 166 12.85 -6.79 11.96
CA ASP A 166 13.55 -6.03 10.91
C ASP A 166 12.75 -4.80 10.45
N ILE A 167 11.60 -4.56 11.06
CA ILE A 167 10.71 -3.47 10.67
C ILE A 167 10.86 -2.32 11.66
N THR A 168 11.01 -1.12 11.12
CA THR A 168 11.00 0.12 11.89
C THR A 168 9.93 1.05 11.32
N ILE A 169 9.00 1.46 12.17
CA ILE A 169 8.03 2.52 11.83
C ILE A 169 8.70 3.87 12.13
N VAL A 170 9.04 4.60 11.09
CA VAL A 170 9.73 5.89 11.18
C VAL A 170 8.69 7.01 11.14
N THR A 171 8.63 7.82 12.19
CA THR A 171 7.75 8.99 12.23
C THR A 171 8.51 10.25 11.83
N SER A 172 8.00 10.99 10.86
CA SER A 172 8.63 12.19 10.29
C SER A 172 7.78 13.46 10.51
N MET A 173 8.26 14.61 10.02
CA MET A 173 7.60 15.92 10.10
C MET A 173 7.46 16.47 11.54
N TRP A 174 8.30 16.00 12.47
CA TRP A 174 8.31 16.48 13.86
C TRP A 174 8.60 17.98 13.94
N ASN A 175 9.48 18.48 13.07
CA ASN A 175 9.82 19.91 12.96
C ASN A 175 8.66 20.81 12.49
N GLN A 176 7.54 20.24 12.03
CA GLN A 176 6.35 20.99 11.62
C GLN A 176 5.27 21.05 12.72
N LEU A 177 5.48 20.38 13.85
CA LEU A 177 4.53 20.40 14.95
C LEU A 177 4.66 21.68 15.77
N VAL A 178 3.51 22.30 16.04
CA VAL A 178 3.41 23.41 17.01
C VAL A 178 3.54 22.92 18.46
N SER A 179 3.22 21.65 18.72
CA SER A 179 3.23 21.05 20.06
C SER A 179 3.76 19.62 19.98
N GLU A 180 4.91 19.40 20.63
CA GLU A 180 5.51 18.08 20.73
C GLU A 180 4.61 17.09 21.47
N GLU A 181 3.92 17.54 22.52
CA GLU A 181 2.95 16.73 23.27
C GLU A 181 1.85 16.16 22.35
N LYS A 182 1.34 16.94 21.40
CA LYS A 182 0.38 16.45 20.39
C LYS A 182 1.02 15.40 19.48
N GLY A 183 2.29 15.59 19.10
CA GLY A 183 3.06 14.60 18.35
C GLY A 183 3.20 13.28 19.11
N MET A 184 3.57 13.35 20.39
CA MET A 184 3.72 12.18 21.26
C MET A 184 2.41 11.41 21.43
N ARG A 185 1.28 12.11 21.61
CA ARG A 185 -0.05 11.46 21.65
C ARG A 185 -0.37 10.73 20.34
N ARG A 186 -0.02 11.32 19.19
CA ARG A 186 -0.22 10.68 17.89
C ARG A 186 0.71 9.49 17.68
N LEU A 187 1.95 9.58 18.12
CA LEU A 187 2.89 8.46 18.10
C LEU A 187 2.32 7.29 18.92
N GLN A 188 1.84 7.57 20.14
CA GLN A 188 1.20 6.56 20.97
C GLN A 188 -0.01 5.92 20.27
N GLN A 189 -0.87 6.71 19.62
CA GLN A 189 -1.99 6.18 18.83
C GLN A 189 -1.53 5.33 17.64
N LEU A 190 -0.48 5.75 16.93
CA LEU A 190 0.11 4.95 15.85
C LEU A 190 0.55 3.58 16.37
N GLU A 191 1.22 3.56 17.53
CA GLU A 191 1.71 2.33 18.15
C GLU A 191 0.58 1.42 18.63
N THR A 192 -0.45 1.97 19.29
CA THR A 192 -1.49 1.17 19.95
C THR A 192 -2.65 0.80 19.03
N GLU A 193 -2.98 1.60 18.03
CA GLU A 193 -4.17 1.40 17.18
C GLU A 193 -3.83 0.93 15.76
N PHE A 194 -2.69 1.35 15.20
CA PHE A 194 -2.35 1.07 13.79
C PHE A 194 -1.31 -0.05 13.66
N TRP A 195 -0.29 -0.06 14.52
CA TRP A 195 0.81 -1.01 14.48
C TRP A 195 0.92 -1.98 15.67
N PRO A 196 -0.13 -2.26 16.46
CA PRO A 196 0.04 -2.98 17.73
C PRO A 196 0.62 -4.39 17.53
N GLU A 197 0.14 -5.11 16.50
CA GLU A 197 0.54 -6.50 16.23
C GLU A 197 2.02 -6.61 15.84
N ILE A 198 2.47 -5.74 14.92
CA ILE A 198 3.84 -5.76 14.39
C ILE A 198 4.84 -5.28 15.47
N ILE A 199 4.46 -4.27 16.25
CA ILE A 199 5.28 -3.79 17.38
C ILE A 199 5.37 -4.86 18.47
N GLN A 200 4.27 -5.53 18.80
CA GLN A 200 4.28 -6.62 19.78
C GLN A 200 5.20 -7.78 19.34
N GLN A 201 5.35 -7.99 18.03
CA GLN A 201 6.24 -9.00 17.46
C GLN A 201 7.71 -8.53 17.34
N GLY A 202 8.01 -7.31 17.76
CA GLY A 202 9.36 -6.79 17.94
C GLY A 202 9.80 -5.71 16.96
N ALA A 203 8.89 -5.22 16.10
CA ALA A 203 9.17 -4.01 15.33
C ALA A 203 9.41 -2.80 16.25
N LYS A 204 10.24 -1.88 15.78
CA LYS A 204 10.60 -0.67 16.53
C LYS A 204 9.88 0.55 15.97
N THR A 205 9.79 1.60 16.77
CA THR A 205 9.44 2.94 16.31
C THR A 205 10.63 3.86 16.47
N ALA A 206 10.82 4.79 15.52
CA ALA A 206 11.89 5.76 15.55
C ALA A 206 11.38 7.14 15.11
N LYS A 207 11.90 8.21 15.72
CA LYS A 207 11.60 9.58 15.33
C LYS A 207 12.66 10.08 14.36
N PHE A 208 12.20 10.63 13.24
CA PHE A 208 13.04 11.31 12.26
C PHE A 208 12.72 12.81 12.27
N GLU A 209 13.68 13.61 12.71
CA GLU A 209 13.54 15.05 12.95
C GLU A 209 14.22 15.90 11.87
N CYS A 210 14.47 15.30 10.69
CA CYS A 210 15.16 15.96 9.57
C CYS A 210 16.57 16.45 9.94
N THR A 211 17.28 15.66 10.73
CA THR A 211 18.70 15.87 11.07
C THR A 211 19.49 14.58 10.82
N LEU A 212 20.79 14.70 10.52
CA LEU A 212 21.69 13.56 10.42
C LEU A 212 21.67 12.71 11.70
N GLN A 213 21.68 13.32 12.89
CA GLN A 213 21.62 12.59 14.16
C GLN A 213 20.37 11.71 14.27
N SER A 214 19.19 12.26 13.94
CA SER A 214 17.94 11.47 13.94
C SER A 214 17.93 10.41 12.83
N ALA A 215 18.60 10.66 11.70
CA ALA A 215 18.72 9.68 10.62
C ALA A 215 19.60 8.49 11.05
N LEU A 216 20.73 8.76 11.71
CA LEU A 216 21.59 7.74 12.31
C LEU A 216 20.84 6.94 13.39
N ALA A 217 20.02 7.59 14.22
CA ALA A 217 19.18 6.91 15.20
C ALA A 217 18.17 5.94 14.56
N VAL A 218 17.61 6.32 13.41
CA VAL A 218 16.74 5.42 12.63
C VAL A 218 17.53 4.23 12.09
N LEU A 219 18.74 4.43 11.54
CA LEU A 219 19.60 3.33 11.08
C LEU A 219 20.00 2.38 12.23
N ASP A 220 20.18 2.92 13.43
CA ASP A 220 20.55 2.13 14.63
C ASP A 220 19.36 1.34 15.21
N SER A 221 18.13 1.76 14.89
CA SER A 221 16.92 1.09 15.35
C SER A 221 16.64 -0.16 14.52
N GLY A 222 16.03 -1.20 15.11
CA GLY A 222 15.53 -2.36 14.35
C GLY A 222 16.60 -3.28 13.74
N VAL A 223 17.88 -3.10 14.07
CA VAL A 223 18.98 -3.94 13.54
C VAL A 223 19.44 -5.03 14.50
N GLU A 224 18.94 -5.07 15.74
CA GLU A 224 19.36 -6.03 16.79
C GLU A 224 19.38 -7.49 16.31
N ARG A 225 18.35 -7.93 15.55
CA ARG A 225 18.28 -9.29 15.03
C ARG A 225 19.41 -9.55 14.03
N ILE A 226 19.63 -8.62 13.11
CA ILE A 226 20.66 -8.69 12.07
C ILE A 226 22.04 -8.74 12.73
N MET A 227 22.27 -7.88 13.72
CA MET A 227 23.54 -7.77 14.46
C MET A 227 23.84 -9.02 15.29
N ASN A 228 22.83 -9.70 15.80
CA ASN A 228 22.97 -10.95 16.53
C ASN A 228 23.07 -12.20 15.63
N GLY A 229 23.24 -12.02 14.31
CA GLY A 229 23.36 -13.14 13.37
C GLY A 229 22.08 -13.94 13.19
N GLY A 230 20.91 -13.33 13.45
CA GLY A 230 19.62 -13.98 13.26
C GLY A 230 19.42 -14.41 11.80
N PRO A 231 18.75 -15.54 11.55
CA PRO A 231 18.53 -16.04 10.20
C PRO A 231 17.68 -15.05 9.40
N ILE A 232 18.08 -14.78 8.15
CA ILE A 232 17.26 -14.00 7.21
C ILE A 232 15.93 -14.73 7.05
N SER A 233 14.85 -14.10 7.53
CA SER A 233 13.51 -14.68 7.48
C SER A 233 12.77 -14.02 6.34
N ARG A 234 12.59 -14.76 5.24
CA ARG A 234 11.78 -14.31 4.11
C ARG A 234 10.91 -15.43 3.56
N GLY A 235 9.62 -15.14 3.45
CA GLY A 235 8.61 -15.93 2.77
C GLY A 235 8.41 -15.46 1.34
N ASN A 236 7.72 -16.27 0.56
CA ASN A 236 7.43 -15.94 -0.83
C ASN A 236 6.23 -14.98 -0.90
N PHE A 237 6.49 -13.68 -1.02
CA PHE A 237 5.42 -12.69 -1.12
C PHE A 237 4.53 -12.92 -2.34
N ALA A 238 5.04 -13.42 -3.47
CA ALA A 238 4.20 -13.71 -4.64
C ALA A 238 3.13 -14.78 -4.32
N VAL A 239 3.49 -15.76 -3.49
CA VAL A 239 2.54 -16.74 -2.93
C VAL A 239 1.57 -16.04 -1.98
N THR A 240 2.05 -15.34 -0.95
CA THR A 240 1.17 -14.63 0.01
C THR A 240 0.18 -13.71 -0.69
N ARG A 241 0.67 -12.88 -1.62
CA ARG A 241 -0.09 -11.97 -2.48
C ARG A 241 -1.16 -12.67 -3.31
N ALA A 242 -0.86 -13.87 -3.82
CA ALA A 242 -1.82 -14.65 -4.59
C ALA A 242 -2.92 -15.19 -3.66
N TYR A 243 -2.57 -15.87 -2.57
CA TYR A 243 -3.51 -16.63 -1.72
C TYR A 243 -4.26 -15.82 -0.65
N ASP A 244 -3.78 -14.64 -0.30
CA ASP A 244 -4.40 -13.85 0.75
C ASP A 244 -5.68 -13.16 0.25
N LYS A 245 -6.82 -13.60 0.78
CA LYS A 245 -8.14 -13.05 0.45
C LYS A 245 -8.24 -11.56 0.80
N THR A 246 -7.67 -11.15 1.92
CA THR A 246 -7.69 -9.74 2.34
C THR A 246 -6.84 -8.89 1.40
N TYR A 247 -5.69 -9.38 0.94
CA TYR A 247 -4.90 -8.72 -0.09
C TYR A 247 -5.70 -8.55 -1.39
N SER A 248 -6.42 -9.60 -1.82
CA SER A 248 -7.29 -9.52 -3.00
C SER A 248 -8.38 -8.43 -2.89
N GLU A 249 -9.02 -8.32 -1.72
CA GLU A 249 -10.01 -7.26 -1.46
C GLU A 249 -9.36 -5.86 -1.45
N LEU A 250 -8.14 -5.74 -0.93
CA LEU A 250 -7.40 -4.48 -0.94
C LEU A 250 -7.02 -4.05 -2.36
N ILE A 251 -6.66 -5.00 -3.23
CA ILE A 251 -6.38 -4.75 -4.65
C ILE A 251 -7.61 -4.22 -5.39
N ASP A 252 -8.78 -4.82 -5.16
CA ASP A 252 -10.04 -4.31 -5.74
C ASP A 252 -10.31 -2.86 -5.29
N LEU A 253 -10.16 -2.59 -3.99
CA LEU A 253 -10.38 -1.27 -3.43
C LEU A 253 -9.33 -0.23 -3.86
N SER A 254 -8.11 -0.65 -4.17
CA SER A 254 -7.06 0.24 -4.69
C SER A 254 -7.15 0.35 -6.21
N LEU A 255 -6.72 -0.68 -6.95
CA LEU A 255 -6.65 -0.67 -8.40
C LEU A 255 -8.03 -0.60 -9.04
N GLY A 256 -8.96 -1.45 -8.61
CA GLY A 256 -10.32 -1.48 -9.15
C GLY A 256 -11.04 -0.14 -8.95
N GLY A 257 -10.99 0.41 -7.73
CA GLY A 257 -11.56 1.72 -7.41
C GLY A 257 -10.93 2.87 -8.19
N ARG A 258 -9.61 2.85 -8.42
CA ARG A 258 -8.92 3.86 -9.26
C ARG A 258 -9.35 3.77 -10.72
N ILE A 259 -9.46 2.57 -11.28
CA ILE A 259 -9.94 2.35 -12.65
C ILE A 259 -11.38 2.87 -12.79
N GLU A 260 -12.26 2.57 -11.83
CA GLU A 260 -13.64 3.08 -11.84
C GLU A 260 -13.69 4.60 -11.77
N SER A 261 -12.89 5.22 -10.90
CA SER A 261 -12.80 6.68 -10.80
C SER A 261 -12.30 7.31 -12.09
N LEU A 262 -11.29 6.72 -12.73
CA LEU A 262 -10.75 7.21 -14.00
C LEU A 262 -11.76 7.08 -15.15
N HIS A 263 -12.57 6.02 -15.19
CA HIS A 263 -13.64 5.91 -16.17
C HIS A 263 -14.72 6.98 -15.99
N LEU A 264 -15.07 7.32 -14.74
CA LEU A 264 -16.01 8.41 -14.47
C LEU A 264 -15.44 9.76 -14.88
N GLN A 265 -14.15 10.01 -14.59
CA GLN A 265 -13.45 11.21 -15.04
C GLN A 265 -13.39 11.30 -16.57
N LEU A 266 -13.05 10.19 -17.24
CA LEU A 266 -12.99 10.12 -18.71
C LEU A 266 -14.35 10.47 -19.32
N LYS A 267 -15.44 9.92 -18.78
CA LYS A 267 -16.80 10.24 -19.24
C LYS A 267 -17.11 11.74 -19.08
N MET A 268 -16.78 12.33 -17.93
CA MET A 268 -16.99 13.76 -17.70
C MET A 268 -16.16 14.63 -18.68
N ILE A 269 -14.93 14.23 -18.97
CA ILE A 269 -14.07 14.93 -19.94
C ILE A 269 -14.67 14.84 -21.35
N GLU A 270 -15.18 13.67 -21.75
CA GLU A 270 -15.83 13.47 -23.06
C GLU A 270 -17.14 14.26 -23.19
N ASP A 271 -17.95 14.29 -22.13
CA ASP A 271 -19.17 15.11 -22.08
C ASP A 271 -18.81 16.61 -22.23
N ASN A 272 -17.76 17.08 -21.53
CA ASN A 272 -17.29 18.47 -21.62
C ASN A 272 -16.75 18.83 -23.02
N LEU A 273 -16.00 17.92 -23.66
CA LEU A 273 -15.49 18.10 -25.03
C LEU A 273 -16.62 18.14 -26.07
N GLY A 274 -17.81 17.61 -25.73
CA GLY A 274 -19.01 17.70 -26.56
C GLY A 274 -19.69 19.07 -26.56
N ILE A 275 -19.34 19.97 -25.64
CA ILE A 275 -19.92 21.31 -25.51
C ILE A 275 -19.26 22.26 -26.52
N GLU A 276 -20.05 22.96 -27.34
CA GLU A 276 -19.55 23.81 -28.44
C GLU A 276 -18.72 25.00 -27.94
N GLU A 277 -19.13 25.64 -26.85
CA GLU A 277 -18.40 26.75 -26.22
C GLU A 277 -17.02 26.32 -25.71
N ILE A 278 -16.89 25.10 -25.18
CA ILE A 278 -15.61 24.56 -24.71
C ILE A 278 -14.76 24.13 -25.90
N ARG A 279 -15.37 23.51 -26.91
CA ARG A 279 -14.66 23.02 -28.10
C ARG A 279 -14.09 24.15 -28.96
N SER A 280 -14.73 25.31 -28.94
CA SER A 280 -14.26 26.52 -29.65
C SER A 280 -13.15 27.27 -28.90
N ASP A 281 -12.99 27.04 -27.60
CA ASP A 281 -11.84 27.51 -26.82
C ASP A 281 -10.65 26.55 -26.98
N GLU A 282 -9.63 26.96 -27.74
CA GLU A 282 -8.45 26.15 -28.02
C GLU A 282 -7.69 25.73 -26.75
N MET A 283 -7.61 26.62 -25.75
CA MET A 283 -6.85 26.35 -24.53
C MET A 283 -7.58 25.35 -23.63
N MET A 284 -8.89 25.52 -23.44
CA MET A 284 -9.70 24.57 -22.66
C MET A 284 -9.75 23.21 -23.34
N ARG A 285 -9.95 23.19 -24.66
CA ARG A 285 -9.96 21.96 -25.44
C ARG A 285 -8.65 21.20 -25.34
N ALA A 286 -7.50 21.87 -25.53
CA ALA A 286 -6.18 21.24 -25.45
C ALA A 286 -5.91 20.66 -24.05
N GLN A 287 -6.33 21.36 -22.99
CA GLN A 287 -6.19 20.87 -21.62
C GLN A 287 -7.05 19.61 -21.38
N LEU A 288 -8.31 19.60 -21.82
CA LEU A 288 -9.19 18.44 -21.68
C LEU A 288 -8.72 17.26 -22.54
N GLU A 289 -8.20 17.50 -23.75
CA GLU A 289 -7.62 16.45 -24.59
C GLU A 289 -6.39 15.81 -23.91
N LYS A 290 -5.55 16.62 -23.25
CA LYS A 290 -4.42 16.13 -22.46
C LYS A 290 -4.86 15.29 -21.26
N GLU A 291 -5.84 15.78 -20.48
CA GLU A 291 -6.40 15.04 -19.35
C GLU A 291 -7.07 13.72 -19.80
N ARG A 292 -7.74 13.74 -20.95
CA ARG A 292 -8.31 12.54 -21.59
C ARG A 292 -7.24 11.51 -21.90
N GLU A 293 -6.14 11.93 -22.54
CA GLU A 293 -5.04 11.04 -22.89
C GLU A 293 -4.38 10.44 -21.64
N GLU A 294 -4.16 11.25 -20.60
CA GLU A 294 -3.61 10.79 -19.32
C GLU A 294 -4.54 9.79 -18.63
N ALA A 295 -5.85 10.06 -18.58
CA ALA A 295 -6.83 9.15 -18.00
C ALA A 295 -6.86 7.81 -18.74
N LEU A 296 -6.85 7.82 -20.08
CA LEU A 296 -6.80 6.62 -20.92
C LEU A 296 -5.52 5.81 -20.68
N MET A 297 -4.37 6.49 -20.59
CA MET A 297 -3.09 5.86 -20.30
C MET A 297 -3.11 5.16 -18.95
N LEU A 298 -3.63 5.82 -17.90
CA LEU A 298 -3.73 5.25 -16.56
C LEU A 298 -4.73 4.10 -16.48
N ILE A 299 -5.88 4.18 -17.17
CA ILE A 299 -6.85 3.07 -17.28
C ILE A 299 -6.16 1.84 -17.87
N ARG A 300 -5.43 1.99 -18.98
CA ARG A 300 -4.69 0.89 -19.61
C ARG A 300 -3.60 0.35 -18.67
N LYS A 301 -2.85 1.23 -18.01
CA LYS A 301 -1.78 0.85 -17.07
C LYS A 301 -2.33 0.01 -15.91
N PHE A 302 -3.34 0.51 -15.20
CA PHE A 302 -3.94 -0.19 -14.06
C PHE A 302 -4.73 -1.43 -14.48
N GLY A 303 -5.37 -1.41 -15.65
CA GLY A 303 -6.02 -2.59 -16.23
C GLY A 303 -5.06 -3.76 -16.41
N ARG A 304 -3.88 -3.52 -17.03
CA ARG A 304 -2.83 -4.54 -17.17
C ARG A 304 -2.31 -5.07 -15.84
N GLN A 305 -2.16 -4.20 -14.83
CA GLN A 305 -1.75 -4.63 -13.48
C GLN A 305 -2.79 -5.54 -12.83
N LEU A 306 -4.08 -5.18 -12.95
CA LEU A 306 -5.17 -5.99 -12.43
C LEU A 306 -5.26 -7.34 -13.14
N GLU A 307 -5.11 -7.37 -14.47
CA GLU A 307 -5.04 -8.63 -15.23
C GLU A 307 -3.88 -9.53 -14.80
N ALA A 308 -2.68 -8.96 -14.65
CA ALA A 308 -1.51 -9.70 -14.20
C ALA A 308 -1.74 -10.32 -12.82
N TYR A 309 -2.34 -9.57 -11.89
CA TYR A 309 -2.72 -10.06 -10.58
C TYR A 309 -3.75 -11.22 -10.67
N VAL A 310 -4.82 -11.06 -11.45
CA VAL A 310 -5.86 -12.09 -11.62
C VAL A 310 -5.29 -13.36 -12.25
N LYS A 311 -4.39 -13.22 -13.23
CA LYS A 311 -3.72 -14.35 -13.88
C LYS A 311 -2.86 -15.13 -12.89
N ALA A 312 -2.07 -14.43 -12.07
CA ALA A 312 -1.24 -15.06 -11.04
C ALA A 312 -2.10 -15.78 -9.99
N ALA A 313 -3.18 -15.15 -9.51
CA ALA A 313 -4.11 -15.76 -8.56
C ALA A 313 -4.78 -17.03 -9.12
N THR A 314 -5.21 -16.98 -10.39
CA THR A 314 -5.84 -18.12 -11.08
C THR A 314 -4.87 -19.31 -11.23
N GLN A 315 -3.63 -19.04 -11.63
CA GLN A 315 -2.60 -20.09 -11.81
C GLN A 315 -2.22 -20.75 -10.49
N ALA A 316 -2.33 -20.02 -9.38
CA ALA A 316 -2.05 -20.51 -8.03
C ALA A 316 -3.16 -21.44 -7.47
N GLY A 317 -4.25 -21.71 -8.20
CA GLY A 317 -5.28 -22.65 -7.75
C GLY A 317 -6.30 -22.06 -6.77
N LEU A 318 -6.32 -20.74 -6.59
CA LEU A 318 -7.55 -20.03 -6.25
C LEU A 318 -8.37 -20.07 -7.53
N GLY A 319 -9.24 -21.07 -7.65
CA GLY A 319 -10.01 -21.29 -8.89
C GLY A 319 -10.53 -19.98 -9.47
N ASN A 320 -10.58 -19.88 -10.82
CA ASN A 320 -11.05 -18.70 -11.58
C ASN A 320 -11.99 -17.87 -10.70
N PRO A 321 -11.66 -16.61 -10.35
CA PRO A 321 -12.57 -15.88 -9.49
C PRO A 321 -13.93 -15.87 -10.20
N VAL A 322 -15.03 -16.05 -9.48
CA VAL A 322 -16.29 -16.56 -10.07
C VAL A 322 -16.74 -15.72 -11.28
N PRO A 323 -17.15 -16.33 -12.42
CA PRO A 323 -17.65 -15.58 -13.56
C PRO A 323 -18.91 -14.79 -13.17
N VAL A 324 -18.91 -13.48 -13.40
CA VAL A 324 -20.17 -12.72 -13.42
C VAL A 324 -21.01 -13.26 -14.58
N LYS A 325 -22.33 -13.44 -14.38
CA LYS A 325 -23.26 -13.82 -15.45
C LYS A 325 -23.06 -12.93 -16.70
N ARG A 326 -23.21 -13.51 -17.89
CA ARG A 326 -23.13 -12.75 -19.16
C ARG A 326 -24.32 -11.80 -19.24
N GLU A 327 -24.17 -10.72 -19.99
CA GLU A 327 -25.25 -9.81 -20.33
C GLU A 327 -26.39 -10.53 -21.10
N GLU A 328 -26.08 -11.68 -21.71
CA GLU A 328 -27.01 -12.57 -22.43
C GLU A 328 -27.95 -13.37 -21.49
N ASP A 329 -27.83 -13.27 -20.17
CA ASP A 329 -28.77 -13.86 -19.20
C ASP A 329 -29.93 -12.90 -18.84
N TRP A 330 -29.97 -11.70 -19.43
CA TRP A 330 -31.13 -10.79 -19.36
C TRP A 330 -31.99 -10.98 -20.61
N GLY A 331 -32.58 -12.18 -20.73
CA GLY A 331 -33.74 -12.36 -21.57
C GLY A 331 -34.86 -11.43 -21.09
N ASP A 332 -35.56 -10.86 -22.06
CA ASP A 332 -36.65 -9.89 -21.95
C ASP A 332 -37.64 -10.22 -20.81
N ASP A 333 -37.41 -9.64 -19.63
CA ASP A 333 -38.48 -9.49 -18.63
C ASP A 333 -39.15 -8.15 -18.95
N GLU A 334 -40.16 -8.22 -19.82
CA GLU A 334 -41.12 -7.14 -20.05
C GLU A 334 -41.65 -6.63 -18.70
N GLU A 335 -41.57 -5.32 -18.56
CA GLU A 335 -42.03 -4.53 -17.42
C GLU A 335 -43.57 -4.62 -17.35
N GLU A 336 -44.13 -5.68 -16.74
CA GLU A 336 -45.57 -5.77 -16.50
C GLU A 336 -45.93 -4.92 -15.27
N GLU A 337 -46.30 -3.66 -15.53
CA GLU A 337 -47.03 -2.79 -14.61
C GLU A 337 -48.20 -3.55 -13.96
N ARG A 338 -48.10 -3.85 -12.66
CA ARG A 338 -49.28 -4.19 -11.85
C ARG A 338 -49.50 -3.14 -10.79
N GLN A 339 -50.52 -2.33 -11.06
CA GLN A 339 -51.10 -1.36 -10.14
C GLN A 339 -51.65 -2.04 -8.87
N PRO A 340 -51.67 -1.35 -7.72
CA PRO A 340 -52.20 -1.89 -6.48
C PRO A 340 -53.74 -1.84 -6.48
N GLU A 341 -54.40 -2.99 -6.59
CA GLU A 341 -55.84 -3.07 -6.35
C GLU A 341 -56.13 -3.11 -4.84
N CYS A 342 -56.74 -2.05 -4.35
CA CYS A 342 -57.58 -2.07 -3.16
C CYS A 342 -59.01 -1.65 -3.57
N LEU A 343 -59.99 -2.37 -3.03
CA LEU A 343 -61.44 -2.10 -2.97
C LEU A 343 -62.33 -2.62 -4.13
N ARG A 344 -63.02 -3.74 -3.85
CA ARG A 344 -64.49 -3.90 -3.98
C ARG A 344 -65.02 -5.10 -3.16
N ASN A 345 -65.63 -4.76 -2.02
CA ASN A 345 -66.81 -5.33 -1.32
C ASN A 345 -66.93 -6.84 -0.96
N THR A 346 -66.65 -7.14 0.34
CA THR A 346 -67.47 -7.75 1.45
C THR A 346 -68.58 -8.80 1.19
N PRO A 347 -69.07 -9.59 2.21
CA PRO A 347 -68.69 -9.69 3.64
C PRO A 347 -68.51 -11.14 4.18
N ASP A 348 -67.81 -11.33 5.31
CA ASP A 348 -68.40 -11.82 6.58
C ASP A 348 -67.34 -12.26 7.61
N GLU A 349 -67.73 -12.10 8.88
CA GLU A 349 -67.18 -12.64 10.13
C GLU A 349 -66.08 -11.85 10.88
N LEU A 350 -66.63 -11.08 11.82
CA LEU A 350 -66.06 -10.46 13.01
C LEU A 350 -65.53 -11.49 14.02
N GLN A 351 -64.40 -11.19 14.68
CA GLN A 351 -64.27 -11.03 16.14
C GLN A 351 -62.82 -10.63 16.48
N GLN A 352 -62.64 -9.41 17.05
CA GLN A 352 -62.08 -9.12 18.38
C GLN A 352 -60.60 -9.53 18.53
N GLU A 353 -59.62 -8.63 18.74
CA GLU A 353 -59.44 -7.80 19.95
C GLU A 353 -58.26 -6.80 19.79
N GLU A 354 -58.14 -5.91 20.77
CA GLU A 354 -57.46 -4.61 20.82
C GLU A 354 -55.90 -4.57 20.86
N VAL A 355 -55.38 -3.46 20.31
CA VAL A 355 -54.37 -2.50 20.83
C VAL A 355 -53.26 -3.01 21.77
N VAL A 356 -51.98 -2.80 21.40
CA VAL A 356 -51.00 -1.95 22.13
C VAL A 356 -49.80 -1.63 21.23
N HIS A 357 -49.51 -0.34 21.06
CA HIS A 357 -48.23 0.21 20.59
C HIS A 357 -47.16 0.10 21.69
N HIS A 358 -45.95 -0.37 21.37
CA HIS A 358 -44.72 0.43 21.51
C HIS A 358 -43.41 -0.37 21.35
N HIS A 359 -42.49 0.29 20.63
CA HIS A 359 -41.03 0.36 20.84
C HIS A 359 -40.16 -0.89 20.67
N ALA A 360 -39.38 -0.84 19.58
CA ALA A 360 -38.01 -1.30 19.35
C ALA A 360 -37.58 -2.71 19.84
N PRO A 361 -36.91 -3.50 18.97
CA PRO A 361 -36.04 -4.56 19.44
C PRO A 361 -34.57 -4.31 19.05
N THR A 362 -33.76 -4.09 20.09
CA THR A 362 -32.48 -4.78 20.25
C THR A 362 -32.72 -6.29 20.29
N VAL A 363 -32.11 -7.10 19.43
CA VAL A 363 -32.00 -8.57 19.57
C VAL A 363 -30.64 -8.99 19.01
N ILE A 364 -29.64 -9.25 19.86
CA ILE A 364 -29.34 -10.51 20.57
C ILE A 364 -28.62 -11.52 19.65
N VAL A 365 -27.36 -11.77 20.01
CA VAL A 365 -26.55 -12.92 19.59
C VAL A 365 -27.09 -14.15 20.32
N ALA A 366 -27.51 -15.16 19.57
CA ALA A 366 -27.78 -16.49 20.12
C ALA A 366 -26.86 -17.50 19.42
N ALA A 367 -25.93 -18.05 20.20
CA ALA A 367 -25.18 -19.24 19.87
C ALA A 367 -26.03 -20.48 20.17
N SER A 368 -26.02 -21.47 19.27
CA SER A 368 -26.50 -22.82 19.57
C SER A 368 -25.47 -23.85 19.12
N LYS A 369 -25.14 -24.75 20.05
CA LYS A 369 -24.28 -25.93 19.89
C LYS A 369 -24.99 -27.00 19.06
N VAL A 370 -24.26 -27.66 18.15
CA VAL A 370 -24.63 -28.99 17.63
C VAL A 370 -23.39 -29.88 17.62
N ASN A 371 -23.48 -31.01 18.32
CA ASN A 371 -22.49 -32.11 18.36
C ASN A 371 -22.50 -32.89 17.02
N GLY A 372 -21.33 -33.43 16.62
CA GLY A 372 -21.04 -34.05 15.29
C GLY A 372 -21.76 -35.37 14.95
N PRO A 373 -21.35 -36.17 13.92
CA PRO A 373 -20.07 -36.17 13.17
C PRO A 373 -20.21 -36.09 11.62
N ARG A 374 -19.08 -35.80 10.94
CA ARG A 374 -18.76 -35.96 9.50
C ARG A 374 -19.91 -35.73 8.48
N GLY A 375 -19.85 -34.58 7.80
CA GLY A 375 -20.45 -34.38 6.47
C GLY A 375 -21.60 -33.37 6.42
N ALA A 376 -21.27 -32.08 6.35
CA ALA A 376 -22.10 -31.00 5.75
C ALA A 376 -21.40 -29.65 5.97
N PHE A 377 -20.55 -29.24 5.03
CA PHE A 377 -20.08 -27.84 4.94
C PHE A 377 -20.37 -27.34 3.52
N ILE A 378 -21.65 -27.20 3.21
CA ILE A 378 -22.13 -26.44 2.05
C ILE A 378 -23.28 -25.58 2.55
N GLY A 379 -23.09 -24.26 2.54
CA GLY A 379 -24.19 -23.31 2.71
C GLY A 379 -23.90 -22.18 3.68
N LYS A 380 -23.06 -21.22 3.26
CA LYS A 380 -23.24 -19.75 3.44
C LYS A 380 -21.90 -19.05 3.20
N LEU A 381 -21.70 -18.55 1.98
CA LEU A 381 -20.76 -17.46 1.64
C LEU A 381 -21.03 -17.04 0.19
N ARG A 382 -22.05 -16.20 -0.02
CA ARG A 382 -22.28 -15.45 -1.26
C ARG A 382 -22.43 -13.99 -0.87
N LEU A 383 -21.33 -13.23 -0.87
CA LEU A 383 -21.34 -11.77 -1.12
C LEU A 383 -19.92 -11.15 -1.19
N VAL A 384 -18.97 -11.78 -1.87
CA VAL A 384 -17.67 -11.15 -2.17
C VAL A 384 -17.29 -11.63 -3.56
N SER A 385 -17.22 -10.74 -4.57
CA SER A 385 -16.70 -10.96 -5.95
C SER A 385 -17.41 -10.14 -7.07
N LYS A 386 -18.33 -9.21 -6.77
CA LYS A 386 -19.07 -8.50 -7.85
C LYS A 386 -18.27 -7.37 -8.53
N ASN A 387 -17.26 -6.76 -7.90
CA ASN A 387 -16.65 -5.52 -8.40
C ASN A 387 -15.38 -5.74 -9.26
N ILE A 388 -14.42 -6.57 -8.82
CA ILE A 388 -13.22 -6.92 -9.62
C ILE A 388 -13.56 -7.31 -11.06
N TYR A 389 -14.57 -8.17 -11.23
CA TYR A 389 -15.02 -8.63 -12.54
C TYR A 389 -15.78 -7.59 -13.35
N ARG A 390 -16.50 -6.68 -12.70
CA ARG A 390 -17.17 -5.58 -13.40
C ARG A 390 -16.14 -4.61 -13.96
N SER A 391 -15.09 -4.30 -13.20
CA SER A 391 -14.01 -3.41 -13.63
C SER A 391 -13.14 -4.07 -14.72
N ALA A 392 -12.75 -5.33 -14.55
CA ALA A 392 -12.00 -6.08 -15.57
C ALA A 392 -12.83 -6.34 -16.84
N ARG A 393 -14.14 -6.65 -16.74
CA ARG A 393 -15.01 -6.80 -17.92
C ARG A 393 -15.33 -5.48 -18.61
N ARG A 394 -15.52 -4.38 -17.88
CA ARG A 394 -15.67 -3.04 -18.48
C ARG A 394 -14.41 -2.67 -19.26
N TRP A 395 -13.24 -2.98 -18.71
CA TRP A 395 -11.95 -2.80 -19.40
C TRP A 395 -11.83 -3.68 -20.66
N LEU A 396 -12.10 -4.99 -20.57
CA LEU A 396 -12.09 -5.89 -21.74
C LEU A 396 -13.11 -5.49 -22.83
N LYS A 397 -14.25 -4.90 -22.43
CA LYS A 397 -15.23 -4.33 -23.37
C LYS A 397 -14.74 -3.04 -24.01
N PHE A 398 -14.09 -2.18 -23.24
CA PHE A 398 -13.50 -0.94 -23.74
C PHE A 398 -12.40 -1.21 -24.77
N GLU A 399 -11.49 -2.15 -24.51
CA GLU A 399 -10.39 -2.50 -25.43
C GLU A 399 -10.86 -3.19 -26.73
N ARG A 400 -12.06 -3.78 -26.73
CA ARG A 400 -12.70 -4.31 -27.95
C ARG A 400 -13.44 -3.25 -28.78
N ASN A 401 -13.77 -2.12 -28.19
CA ASN A 401 -14.54 -1.03 -28.80
C ASN A 401 -13.69 0.23 -29.07
N SER A 402 -12.41 0.22 -28.72
CA SER A 402 -11.40 1.25 -29.00
C SER A 402 -10.43 0.74 -30.05
#